data_AF-A0A6A2X258-F1
#
_entry.id   AF-A0A6A2X258-F1
#
_cell.length_a   1.000
_cell.length_b   1.000
_cell.length_c   1.000
_cell.angle_alpha   90.00
_cell.angle_beta   90.00
_cell.angle_gamma   90.00
#
_symmetry.space_group_name_H-M   'P 1'
#
loop_
_entity.id
_entity.type
_entity.pdbx_description
1 polymer ?
#
loop_
_entity_poly.entity_id
_entity_poly.type
_entity_poly.pdbx_seq_one_letter_code
_entity_poly.pdbx_strand_id
1 'polypeptide(L)'
;MCHGGSVWLIKFGDSQSLSRDVSGTYPGGNFARKSTGSKAPHKQLATKAARKLAPTTGGVKKPHRFRPGTVALREIRKYQKSTELLIQKLPFQRLVREIAQDFKTDLSHQPSKTSPHCFSSN
;
A
#
# COMPACT_ATOMS: atom_id res chain seq x y z
N MET A 1 -5.42 -43.13 -12.18
CA MET A 1 -6.42 -42.14 -11.72
C MET A 1 -6.46 -42.21 -10.21
N CYS A 2 -5.74 -41.33 -9.52
CA CYS A 2 -5.78 -41.24 -8.06
C CYS A 2 -6.69 -40.07 -7.70
N HIS A 3 -7.86 -40.40 -7.17
CA HIS A 3 -8.81 -39.47 -6.58
C HIS A 3 -8.33 -39.00 -5.21
N GLY A 4 -8.71 -37.79 -4.82
CA GLY A 4 -8.80 -37.41 -3.41
C GLY A 4 -8.23 -36.04 -3.11
N GLY A 5 -9.02 -34.99 -3.36
CA GLY A 5 -8.73 -33.64 -2.91
C GLY A 5 -8.82 -33.54 -1.39
N SER A 6 -7.78 -33.00 -0.77
CA SER A 6 -7.77 -32.65 0.66
C SER A 6 -8.48 -31.32 0.85
N VAL A 7 -9.69 -31.40 1.39
CA VAL A 7 -10.48 -30.27 1.90
C VAL A 7 -9.65 -29.53 2.96
N TRP A 8 -9.27 -28.28 2.68
CA TRP A 8 -8.72 -27.35 3.67
C TRP A 8 -9.85 -26.90 4.60
N LEU A 9 -10.20 -27.75 5.57
CA LEU A 9 -11.14 -27.40 6.63
C LEU A 9 -10.40 -26.60 7.71
N ILE A 10 -10.44 -25.28 7.60
CA ILE A 10 -10.00 -24.35 8.65
C ILE A 10 -10.96 -24.53 9.84
N LYS A 11 -10.49 -25.21 10.88
CA LYS A 11 -11.16 -25.27 12.18
C LYS A 11 -11.02 -23.91 12.86
N PHE A 12 -12.16 -23.24 13.03
CA PHE A 12 -12.36 -22.06 13.87
C PHE A 12 -12.95 -22.55 15.21
N GLY A 13 -12.36 -22.14 16.33
CA GLY A 13 -12.73 -22.55 17.71
C GLY A 13 -11.55 -23.24 18.40
N ASP A 14 -11.10 -22.89 19.60
CA ASP A 14 -11.86 -22.33 20.71
C ASP A 14 -10.99 -21.44 21.61
N SER A 15 -11.66 -20.45 22.20
CA SER A 15 -11.13 -19.59 23.25
C SER A 15 -11.22 -20.37 24.56
N GLN A 16 -10.10 -20.64 25.23
CA GLN A 16 -10.04 -20.67 26.71
C GLN A 16 -8.61 -20.77 27.24
N SER A 17 -8.42 -20.03 28.33
CA SER A 17 -7.20 -19.80 29.09
C SER A 17 -6.53 -21.08 29.59
N LEU A 18 -5.22 -21.17 29.39
CA LEU A 18 -4.33 -22.01 30.19
C LEU A 18 -3.12 -21.15 30.59
N SER A 19 -3.23 -20.57 31.79
CA SER A 19 -2.08 -20.09 32.54
C SER A 19 -1.03 -21.20 32.58
N ARG A 20 0.16 -20.91 32.05
CA ARG A 20 1.37 -21.68 32.30
C ARG A 20 2.34 -20.73 32.97
N ASP A 21 2.48 -20.90 34.28
CA ASP A 21 3.62 -20.38 35.03
C ASP A 21 4.90 -21.00 34.43
N VAL A 22 5.63 -20.18 33.68
CA VAL A 22 7.02 -20.46 33.30
C VAL A 22 7.89 -19.58 34.18
N SER A 23 8.28 -20.12 35.33
CA SER A 23 9.47 -19.72 36.06
C SER A 23 10.70 -20.21 35.27
N GLY A 24 11.06 -19.45 34.24
CA GLY A 24 12.28 -19.65 33.45
C GLY A 24 13.30 -18.55 33.73
N THR A 25 14.20 -18.80 34.68
CA THR A 25 15.38 -17.97 34.96
C THR A 25 16.55 -18.40 34.07
N TYR A 26 16.98 -17.57 33.11
CA TYR A 26 18.30 -17.68 32.46
C TYR A 26 18.76 -16.29 31.94
N PRO A 27 20.07 -16.08 31.72
CA PRO A 27 21.04 -15.59 32.69
C PRO A 27 21.37 -14.10 32.47
N GLY A 28 21.92 -13.46 33.50
CA GLY A 28 22.33 -12.06 33.49
C GLY A 28 23.32 -11.72 32.38
N GLY A 29 22.85 -10.93 31.40
CA GLY A 29 23.70 -10.05 30.62
C GLY A 29 23.71 -8.69 31.28
N ASN A 30 24.89 -8.23 31.71
CA ASN A 30 25.10 -6.90 32.29
C ASN A 30 24.71 -5.81 31.28
N PHE A 31 23.44 -5.40 31.26
CA PHE A 31 23.10 -4.07 30.82
C PHE A 31 23.48 -3.13 31.96
N ALA A 32 24.77 -2.76 31.97
CA ALA A 32 25.22 -1.58 32.69
C ALA A 32 24.25 -0.45 32.30
N ARG A 33 23.41 -0.06 33.26
CA ARG A 33 22.58 1.12 33.17
C ARG A 33 23.55 2.25 32.87
N LYS A 34 23.46 2.83 31.67
CA LYS A 34 24.12 4.10 31.37
C LYS A 34 23.46 5.11 32.28
N SER A 35 24.09 5.34 33.42
CA SER A 35 23.74 6.39 34.36
C SER A 35 23.75 7.72 33.62
N THR A 36 22.60 8.37 33.62
CA THR A 36 22.46 9.82 33.81
C THR A 36 23.59 10.67 33.21
N GLY A 37 23.38 11.07 31.96
CA GLY A 37 24.06 12.22 31.36
C GLY A 37 23.05 13.23 30.82
N SER A 38 21.85 13.31 31.41
CA SER A 38 20.92 14.41 31.16
C SER A 38 21.58 15.69 31.67
N LYS A 39 22.11 16.47 30.72
CA LYS A 39 22.61 17.84 30.89
C LYS A 39 21.84 18.61 31.96
N ALA A 40 22.58 19.20 32.90
CA ALA A 40 22.05 20.13 33.89
C ALA A 40 21.29 21.28 33.22
N PRO A 41 20.25 21.86 33.86
CA PRO A 41 19.55 23.02 33.32
C PRO A 41 20.46 24.25 33.43
N HIS A 42 21.19 24.54 32.36
CA HIS A 42 21.94 25.79 32.26
C HIS A 42 21.02 26.92 31.79
N LYS A 43 21.13 28.07 32.46
CA LYS A 43 20.37 29.30 32.21
C LYS A 43 20.31 29.66 30.72
N GLN A 44 19.11 30.04 30.27
CA GLN A 44 18.81 30.58 28.95
C GLN A 44 19.65 31.83 28.68
N LEU A 45 20.49 31.75 27.66
CA LEU A 45 20.94 32.91 26.89
C LEU A 45 20.71 32.57 25.42
N ALA A 46 19.83 33.33 24.79
CA ALA A 46 19.46 33.22 23.39
C ALA A 46 20.71 33.29 22.51
N THR A 47 21.01 32.21 21.81
CA THR A 47 21.99 32.20 20.73
C THR A 47 21.38 31.49 19.52
N LYS A 48 20.85 32.34 18.64
CA LYS A 48 20.88 32.31 17.17
C LYS A 48 21.07 30.93 16.53
N ALA A 49 20.07 30.54 15.75
CA ALA A 49 20.04 29.35 14.91
C ALA A 49 21.28 29.21 14.01
N ALA A 50 22.27 28.45 14.46
CA ALA A 50 23.24 27.80 13.59
C ALA A 50 22.64 26.46 13.15
N ARG A 51 21.76 26.50 12.14
CA ARG A 51 21.35 25.29 11.42
C ARG A 51 22.63 24.62 10.90
N LYS A 52 22.77 23.32 11.14
CA LYS A 52 23.92 22.50 10.75
C LYS A 52 24.23 22.70 9.26
N LEU A 53 25.31 23.41 8.93
CA LEU A 53 25.81 23.64 7.57
C LEU A 53 27.04 22.80 7.22
N ALA A 54 27.41 21.82 8.05
CA ALA A 54 28.49 20.90 7.73
C ALA A 54 27.96 19.46 7.80
N PRO A 55 27.98 18.70 6.68
CA PRO A 55 28.01 17.25 6.77
C PRO A 55 29.31 16.92 7.49
N THR A 56 29.25 16.55 8.77
CA THR A 56 30.38 15.96 9.46
C THR A 56 30.81 14.75 8.63
N THR A 57 32.03 14.80 8.10
CA THR A 57 32.72 13.77 7.31
C THR A 57 32.97 12.51 8.15
N GLY A 58 31.91 11.87 8.62
CA GLY A 58 31.89 10.49 9.05
C GLY A 58 31.14 9.72 7.98
N GLY A 59 31.80 8.71 7.40
CA GLY A 59 31.38 8.02 6.17
C GLY A 59 29.86 7.89 5.99
N VAL A 60 29.37 8.35 4.85
CA VAL A 60 27.96 8.27 4.46
C VAL A 60 27.50 6.83 4.67
N LYS A 61 26.59 6.63 5.63
CA LYS A 61 25.96 5.32 5.85
C LYS A 61 25.38 4.88 4.51
N LYS A 62 25.76 3.68 4.06
CA LYS A 62 25.22 3.10 2.82
C LYS A 62 23.69 3.21 2.84
N PRO A 63 23.05 3.64 1.74
CA PRO A 63 21.60 3.70 1.67
C PRO A 63 21.00 2.37 2.10
N HIS A 64 20.12 2.40 3.09
CA HIS A 64 19.50 1.19 3.60
C HIS A 64 18.60 0.59 2.52
N ARG A 65 18.98 -0.59 2.02
CA ARG A 65 18.19 -1.36 1.06
C ARG A 65 17.38 -2.42 1.81
N PHE A 66 16.06 -2.43 1.60
CA PHE A 66 15.20 -3.47 2.16
C PHE A 66 15.50 -4.83 1.52
N ARG A 67 15.28 -5.90 2.31
CA ARG A 67 15.34 -7.26 1.79
C ARG A 67 14.21 -7.47 0.76
N PRO A 68 14.41 -8.32 -0.26
CA PRO A 68 13.32 -8.69 -1.15
C PRO A 68 12.13 -9.21 -0.34
N GLY A 69 10.91 -8.84 -0.75
CA GLY A 69 9.68 -9.17 -0.05
C GLY A 69 9.27 -8.19 1.06
N THR A 70 10.18 -7.43 1.68
CA THR A 70 9.81 -6.50 2.77
C THR A 70 8.88 -5.38 2.28
N VAL A 71 9.17 -4.82 1.10
CA VAL A 71 8.35 -3.73 0.52
C VAL A 71 7.01 -4.29 0.02
N ALA A 72 7.03 -5.46 -0.64
CA ALA A 72 5.82 -6.13 -1.11
C ALA A 72 4.83 -6.43 0.02
N LEU A 73 5.30 -7.01 1.14
CA LEU A 73 4.44 -7.29 2.30
C LEU A 73 3.83 -6.02 2.91
N ARG A 74 4.55 -4.91 2.89
CA ARG A 74 4.05 -3.61 3.34
C ARG A 74 2.97 -3.08 2.41
N GLU A 75 3.15 -3.19 1.11
CA GLU A 75 2.17 -2.77 0.09
C GLU A 75 0.90 -3.62 0.14
N ILE A 76 1.02 -4.95 0.27
CA ILE A 76 -0.13 -5.87 0.43
C ILE A 76 -0.97 -5.45 1.64
N ARG A 77 -0.33 -5.23 2.80
CA ARG A 77 -1.04 -4.79 4.02
C ARG A 77 -1.69 -3.41 3.85
N LYS A 78 -1.06 -2.49 3.10
CA LYS A 78 -1.62 -1.16 2.83
C LYS A 78 -2.90 -1.28 1.99
N TYR A 79 -2.83 -1.96 0.84
CA TYR A 79 -3.94 -2.05 -0.11
C TYR A 79 -5.08 -2.98 0.33
N GLN A 80 -4.82 -3.89 1.27
CA GLN A 80 -5.90 -4.67 1.90
C GLN A 80 -6.63 -3.88 3.00
N LYS A 81 -6.00 -2.82 3.56
CA LYS A 81 -6.60 -1.97 4.59
C LYS A 81 -7.41 -0.82 4.00
N SER A 82 -6.96 -0.25 2.89
CA SER A 82 -7.67 0.82 2.16
C SER A 82 -8.32 0.29 0.89
N THR A 83 -9.22 1.07 0.30
CA THR A 83 -9.90 0.74 -0.97
C THR A 83 -9.57 1.77 -2.06
N GLU A 84 -8.36 2.34 -2.02
CA GLU A 84 -7.92 3.27 -3.06
C GLU A 84 -7.76 2.57 -4.41
N LEU A 85 -8.12 3.26 -5.50
CA LEU A 85 -7.97 2.71 -6.84
C LEU A 85 -6.48 2.49 -7.16
N LEU A 86 -6.14 1.27 -7.57
CA LEU A 86 -4.76 0.90 -7.91
C LEU A 86 -4.30 1.48 -9.25
N ILE A 87 -5.25 1.91 -10.09
CA ILE A 87 -5.02 2.51 -11.40
C ILE A 87 -5.56 3.94 -11.38
N GLN A 88 -4.86 4.87 -12.03
CA GLN A 88 -5.30 6.26 -12.12
C GLN A 88 -6.65 6.39 -12.83
N LYS A 89 -7.49 7.31 -12.34
CA LYS A 89 -8.85 7.52 -12.85
C LYS A 89 -8.88 7.97 -14.32
N LEU A 90 -8.02 8.92 -14.71
CA LEU A 90 -8.05 9.54 -16.03
C LEU A 90 -7.72 8.58 -17.20
N PRO A 91 -6.63 7.78 -17.17
CA PRO A 91 -6.36 6.83 -18.25
C PRO A 91 -7.44 5.75 -18.36
N PHE A 92 -7.95 5.24 -17.23
CA PHE A 92 -9.04 4.27 -17.23
C PHE A 92 -10.34 4.86 -17.82
N GLN A 93 -10.65 6.11 -17.48
CA GLN A 93 -11.80 6.84 -18.04
C GLN A 93 -11.67 7.05 -19.56
N ARG A 94 -10.47 7.35 -20.08
CA ARG A 94 -10.24 7.48 -21.52
C ARG A 94 -10.51 6.16 -22.25
N LEU A 95 -9.99 5.06 -21.70
CA LEU A 95 -10.21 3.71 -22.25
C LEU A 95 -11.70 3.33 -22.29
N VAL A 96 -12.46 3.62 -21.23
CA VAL A 96 -13.91 3.34 -21.20
C VAL A 96 -14.64 4.14 -22.28
N ARG A 97 -14.24 5.39 -22.54
CA ARG A 97 -14.85 6.22 -23.59
C ARG A 97 -14.54 5.71 -24.99
N GLU A 98 -13.31 5.26 -25.22
CA GLU A 98 -12.88 4.66 -26.49
C GLU A 98 -13.76 3.44 -26.83
N ILE A 99 -13.81 2.46 -25.92
CA ILE A 99 -14.62 1.24 -26.08
C ILE A 99 -16.11 1.58 -26.25
N ALA A 100 -16.64 2.50 -25.44
CA ALA A 100 -18.05 2.89 -25.51
C ALA A 100 -18.40 3.63 -26.81
N GLN A 101 -17.44 4.32 -27.44
CA GLN A 101 -17.65 5.00 -28.70
C GLN A 101 -17.80 3.99 -29.84
N ASP A 102 -17.01 2.93 -29.85
CA ASP A 102 -17.06 1.86 -30.84
C ASP A 102 -18.45 1.19 -30.88
N PHE A 103 -19.08 1.00 -29.72
CA PHE A 103 -20.44 0.44 -29.66
C PHE A 103 -21.55 1.45 -29.99
N LYS A 104 -21.33 2.76 -29.79
CA LYS A 104 -22.34 3.79 -30.08
C LYS A 104 -22.57 3.98 -31.57
N THR A 105 -21.54 3.82 -32.39
CA THR A 105 -21.62 3.96 -33.85
C THR A 105 -22.37 2.81 -34.52
N ASP A 106 -22.39 1.63 -33.89
CA ASP A 106 -23.14 0.47 -34.40
C ASP A 106 -24.62 0.49 -34.00
N LEU A 107 -24.96 1.21 -32.92
CA LEU A 107 -26.32 1.34 -32.39
C LEU A 107 -27.07 2.58 -32.90
N SER A 108 -26.41 3.48 -33.65
CA SER A 108 -27.13 4.53 -34.37
C SER A 108 -27.92 3.89 -35.51
N HIS A 109 -29.15 3.52 -35.16
CA HIS A 109 -30.26 3.10 -36.00
C HIS A 109 -30.10 3.64 -37.41
N GLN A 110 -30.20 2.75 -38.39
CA GLN A 110 -30.33 3.10 -39.80
C GLN A 110 -31.27 4.30 -39.88
N PRO A 111 -30.83 5.50 -40.31
CA PRO A 111 -31.80 6.50 -40.73
C PRO A 111 -32.63 5.74 -41.75
N SER A 112 -33.95 5.71 -41.54
CA SER A 112 -34.86 5.06 -42.47
C SER A 112 -34.39 5.46 -43.86
N LYS A 113 -34.19 4.46 -44.72
CA LYS A 113 -34.03 4.71 -46.15
C LYS A 113 -35.34 5.35 -46.60
N THR A 114 -35.54 6.63 -46.27
CA THR A 114 -36.44 7.50 -46.98
C THR A 114 -35.79 7.60 -48.34
N SER A 115 -36.17 6.65 -49.19
CA SER A 115 -36.13 6.84 -50.62
C SER A 115 -36.56 8.28 -50.87
N PRO A 116 -35.78 9.12 -51.57
CA PRO A 116 -36.32 10.35 -52.09
C PRO A 116 -37.43 9.90 -53.05
N HIS A 117 -38.67 9.89 -52.55
CA HIS A 117 -39.83 9.64 -53.38
C HIS A 117 -39.85 10.83 -54.33
N CYS A 118 -39.51 10.57 -55.59
CA CYS A 118 -39.47 11.57 -56.63
C CYS A 118 -40.82 12.31 -56.64
N PHE A 119 -40.78 13.59 -56.28
CA PHE A 119 -41.93 14.47 -56.43
C PHE A 119 -42.04 14.77 -57.93
N SER A 120 -42.92 14.03 -58.61
CA SER A 120 -43.26 14.28 -60.01
C SER A 120 -44.02 15.60 -60.10
N SER A 121 -43.47 16.53 -60.87
CA SER A 121 -44.10 17.77 -61.32
C SER A 121 -45.46 17.49 -61.97
N ASN A 122 -46.43 18.37 -61.70
CA ASN A 122 -47.58 18.61 -62.56
C ASN A 122 -47.88 20.12 -62.53
#